data_AF-A0A143PNH0-F1
#
_entry.id   AF-A0A143PNH0-F1
#
_cell.length_a   1.000
_cell.length_b   1.000
_cell.length_c   1.000
_cell.angle_alpha   90.00
_cell.angle_beta   90.00
_cell.angle_gamma   90.00
#
_symmetry.space_group_name_H-M   'P 1'
#
loop_
_entity.id
_entity.type
_entity.pdbx_description
1 polymer ?
#
loop_
_entity_poly.entity_id
_entity_poly.type
_entity_poly.pdbx_seq_one_letter_code
_entity_poly.pdbx_strand_id
1 'polypeptide(L)'
;MPTNEPKSSQGDGQVYAETTDYYELLQISPNADPDTVTRVFRLLARRYHPDQPDTGNEEKFREILAAYAVLNDPEKRAHYDVNHTGIRRERWRFVAEGAPTAGDYVAEQQVRLVVLEILYSRRRTEPHKPGLSLLDLAELMGQPLEHLEFSSWYLVMKKLVVRNDQSQLQITADGVDYLEEHRRNESPRLRLTERTTLGSH
;
A
#
# COMPACT_ATOMS: atom_id res chain seq x y z
N MET A 1 38.76 39.78 11.94
CA MET A 1 37.57 39.71 11.06
C MET A 1 37.46 38.29 10.55
N PRO A 2 36.28 37.67 10.64
CA PRO A 2 36.07 36.22 10.76
C PRO A 2 36.13 35.54 9.38
N THR A 3 36.22 34.23 9.22
CA THR A 3 35.06 33.31 9.21
C THR A 3 35.62 31.88 9.07
N ASN A 4 35.62 31.13 10.17
CA ASN A 4 34.73 29.99 10.41
C ASN A 4 34.98 28.77 9.50
N GLU A 5 35.76 27.83 10.03
CA GLU A 5 35.76 26.42 9.62
C GLU A 5 34.33 25.86 9.74
N PRO A 6 33.80 25.12 8.74
CA PRO A 6 32.56 24.40 8.93
C PRO A 6 32.82 23.16 9.79
N LYS A 7 32.30 23.22 11.02
CA LYS A 7 32.18 22.09 11.95
C LYS A 7 31.44 20.93 11.29
N SER A 8 32.01 19.75 11.47
CA SER A 8 31.32 18.47 11.43
C SER A 8 30.10 18.50 12.35
N SER A 9 28.92 18.46 11.76
CA SER A 9 27.65 18.13 12.43
C SER A 9 27.06 16.89 11.75
N GLN A 10 27.43 15.73 12.30
CA GLN A 10 26.52 14.59 12.36
C GLN A 10 25.27 15.03 13.13
N GLY A 11 24.10 14.65 12.63
CA GLY A 11 22.81 14.90 13.28
C GLY A 11 21.87 15.65 12.35
N ASP A 12 21.10 14.90 11.58
CA ASP A 12 19.65 14.88 11.72
C ASP A 12 19.14 13.84 10.74
N GLY A 13 19.14 12.59 11.22
CA GLY A 13 18.28 11.57 10.66
C GLY A 13 16.85 12.07 10.85
N GLN A 14 16.29 12.68 9.81
CA GLN A 14 14.86 12.84 9.68
C GLN A 14 14.27 11.43 9.67
N VAL A 15 13.95 10.95 10.87
CA VAL A 15 13.02 9.84 11.05
C VAL A 15 11.74 10.35 10.42
N TYR A 16 11.43 9.85 9.22
CA TYR A 16 10.09 9.92 8.68
C TYR A 16 9.22 9.32 9.78
N ALA A 17 8.54 10.19 10.54
CA ALA A 17 7.43 9.77 11.37
C ALA A 17 6.43 9.20 10.37
N GLU A 18 6.53 7.89 10.15
CA GLU A 18 5.52 7.15 9.44
C GLU A 18 4.20 7.59 10.04
N THR A 19 3.30 8.05 9.18
CA THR A 19 1.90 8.25 9.52
C THR A 19 1.31 6.88 9.84
N THR A 20 1.64 6.33 11.02
CA THR A 20 1.27 4.98 11.41
C THR A 20 -0.22 4.95 11.64
N ASP A 21 -0.90 4.13 10.84
CA ASP A 21 -2.33 3.92 10.96
C ASP A 21 -2.65 3.30 12.33
N TYR A 22 -3.55 3.92 13.08
CA TYR A 22 -3.97 3.46 14.40
C TYR A 22 -4.70 2.11 14.34
N TYR A 23 -5.37 1.81 13.23
CA TYR A 23 -5.99 0.50 13.01
C TYR A 23 -4.94 -0.59 12.78
N GLU A 24 -3.90 -0.31 12.00
CA GLU A 24 -2.77 -1.22 11.79
C GLU A 24 -1.96 -1.42 13.06
N LEU A 25 -1.73 -0.34 13.83
CA LEU A 25 -0.99 -0.38 15.07
C LEU A 25 -1.69 -1.23 16.15
N LEU A 26 -3.02 -1.12 16.23
CA LEU A 26 -3.83 -1.99 17.07
C LEU A 26 -4.16 -3.34 16.41
N GLN A 27 -3.72 -3.59 15.16
CA GLN A 27 -4.00 -4.82 14.40
C GLN A 27 -5.49 -5.18 14.33
N ILE A 28 -6.33 -4.18 14.10
CA ILE A 28 -7.78 -4.32 14.04
C ILE A 28 -8.34 -3.72 12.75
N SER A 29 -9.51 -4.20 12.33
CA SER A 29 -10.23 -3.63 11.21
C SER A 29 -10.79 -2.24 11.55
N PRO A 30 -10.89 -1.31 10.59
CA PRO A 30 -11.66 -0.07 10.73
C PRO A 30 -13.12 -0.30 11.15
N ASN A 31 -13.67 -1.49 10.85
CA ASN A 31 -15.02 -1.90 11.23
C ASN A 31 -15.10 -2.53 12.64
N ALA A 32 -14.01 -2.57 13.40
CA ALA A 32 -13.99 -3.18 14.73
C ALA A 32 -14.90 -2.43 15.71
N ASP A 33 -15.69 -3.18 16.49
CA ASP A 33 -16.50 -2.61 17.56
C ASP A 33 -15.62 -2.06 18.71
N PRO A 34 -16.14 -1.14 19.55
CA PRO A 34 -15.39 -0.58 20.67
C PRO A 34 -14.85 -1.65 21.64
N ASP A 35 -15.62 -2.71 21.88
CA ASP A 35 -15.21 -3.81 22.77
C ASP A 35 -13.95 -4.54 22.25
N THR A 36 -13.85 -4.70 20.93
CA THR A 36 -12.70 -5.27 20.24
C THR A 36 -11.49 -4.35 20.35
N VAL A 37 -11.67 -3.04 20.17
CA VAL A 37 -10.60 -2.04 20.36
C VAL A 37 -10.02 -2.16 21.78
N THR A 38 -10.87 -2.15 22.81
CA THR A 38 -10.43 -2.28 24.21
C THR A 38 -9.82 -3.64 24.52
N ARG A 39 -10.33 -4.73 23.93
CA ARG A 39 -9.77 -6.07 24.12
C ARG A 39 -8.37 -6.18 23.55
N VAL A 40 -8.16 -5.71 22.31
CA VAL A 40 -6.87 -5.81 21.63
C VAL A 40 -5.85 -4.86 22.24
N PHE A 41 -6.27 -3.64 22.61
CA PHE A 41 -5.43 -2.72 23.39
C PHE A 41 -4.88 -3.38 24.67
N ARG A 42 -5.74 -4.03 25.47
CA ARG A 42 -5.30 -4.71 26.70
C ARG A 42 -4.27 -5.82 26.44
N LEU A 43 -4.41 -6.53 25.33
CA LEU A 43 -3.46 -7.57 24.92
C LEU A 43 -2.11 -6.96 24.54
N LEU A 44 -2.11 -5.93 23.71
CA LEU A 44 -0.91 -5.27 23.23
C LEU A 44 -0.21 -4.48 24.35
N ALA A 45 -0.96 -3.79 25.20
CA ALA A 45 -0.43 -3.07 26.37
C ALA A 45 0.29 -4.02 27.32
N ARG A 46 -0.27 -5.22 27.57
CA ARG A 46 0.40 -6.25 28.39
C ARG A 46 1.63 -6.85 27.72
N ARG A 47 1.71 -6.82 26.39
CA ARG A 47 2.82 -7.36 25.59
C ARG A 47 3.97 -6.36 25.43
N TYR A 48 3.67 -5.06 25.41
CA TYR A 48 4.67 -4.02 25.17
C TYR A 48 4.96 -3.17 26.41
N HIS A 49 4.35 -3.49 27.56
CA HIS A 49 4.60 -2.78 28.81
C HIS A 49 6.10 -2.71 29.12
N PRO A 50 6.65 -1.55 29.52
CA PRO A 50 8.09 -1.40 29.77
C PRO A 50 8.63 -2.34 30.86
N ASP A 51 7.78 -2.72 31.83
CA ASP A 51 8.15 -3.69 32.87
C ASP A 51 8.21 -5.15 32.37
N GLN A 52 7.90 -5.43 31.10
CA GLN A 52 7.96 -6.79 30.56
C GLN A 52 9.37 -7.10 30.01
N PRO A 53 10.05 -8.14 30.54
CA PRO A 53 11.48 -8.33 30.28
C PRO A 53 11.81 -8.74 28.83
N ASP A 54 10.93 -9.47 28.16
CA ASP A 54 11.21 -10.04 26.82
C ASP A 54 10.64 -9.20 25.67
N THR A 55 9.54 -8.49 25.91
CA THR A 55 8.74 -7.82 24.87
C THR A 55 8.46 -6.35 25.18
N GLY A 56 8.90 -5.86 26.34
CA GLY A 56 8.74 -4.47 26.73
C GLY A 56 9.37 -3.51 25.72
N ASN A 57 8.58 -2.54 25.27
CA ASN A 57 9.02 -1.52 24.33
C ASN A 57 8.24 -0.24 24.58
N GLU A 58 8.90 0.72 25.24
CA GLU A 58 8.33 2.02 25.62
C GLU A 58 7.76 2.79 24.41
N GLU A 59 8.46 2.76 23.28
CA GLU A 59 8.03 3.48 22.06
C GLU A 59 6.74 2.90 21.50
N LYS A 60 6.69 1.57 21.32
CA LYS A 60 5.48 0.87 20.86
C LYS A 60 4.34 1.00 21.85
N PHE A 61 4.63 0.95 23.14
CA PHE A 61 3.62 1.13 24.18
C PHE A 61 2.98 2.52 24.09
N ARG A 62 3.79 3.55 23.89
CA ARG A 62 3.32 4.93 23.69
C ARG A 62 2.47 5.07 22.42
N GLU A 63 2.88 4.45 21.32
CA GLU A 63 2.10 4.42 20.08
C GLU A 63 0.75 3.73 20.28
N ILE A 64 0.73 2.57 20.97
CA ILE A 64 -0.49 1.79 21.24
C ILE A 64 -1.45 2.59 22.13
N LEU A 65 -0.93 3.32 23.11
CA LEU A 65 -1.71 4.23 23.94
C LEU A 65 -2.32 5.36 23.12
N ALA A 66 -1.55 5.97 22.21
CA ALA A 66 -2.03 7.04 21.34
C ALA A 66 -3.16 6.55 20.41
N ALA A 67 -2.97 5.39 19.77
CA ALA A 67 -3.97 4.78 18.91
C ALA A 67 -5.27 4.46 19.68
N TYR A 68 -5.15 3.87 20.87
CA TYR A 68 -6.30 3.57 21.71
C TYR A 68 -7.05 4.83 22.17
N ALA A 69 -6.32 5.89 22.55
CA ALA A 69 -6.93 7.15 22.98
C ALA A 69 -7.79 7.83 21.91
N VAL A 70 -7.50 7.55 20.63
CA VAL A 70 -8.25 8.06 19.49
C VAL A 70 -9.38 7.10 19.09
N LEU A 71 -9.09 5.80 18.97
CA LEU A 71 -10.06 4.81 18.48
C LEU A 71 -11.12 4.39 19.52
N ASN A 72 -10.87 4.60 20.80
CA ASN A 72 -11.83 4.27 21.87
C ASN A 72 -12.89 5.37 22.08
N ASP A 73 -12.60 6.61 21.69
CA ASP A 73 -13.53 7.74 21.81
C ASP A 73 -14.32 7.88 20.50
N PRO A 74 -15.65 7.77 20.50
CA PRO A 74 -16.44 7.80 19.27
C PRO A 74 -16.29 9.09 18.45
N GLU A 75 -16.15 10.25 19.10
CA GLU A 75 -16.00 11.53 18.40
C GLU A 75 -14.60 11.66 17.80
N LYS A 76 -13.57 11.28 18.56
CA LYS A 76 -12.19 11.28 18.04
C LYS A 76 -11.98 10.23 16.96
N ARG A 77 -12.63 9.06 17.09
CA ARG A 77 -12.64 8.02 16.06
C ARG A 77 -13.34 8.50 14.81
N ALA A 78 -14.50 9.15 14.92
CA ALA A 78 -15.17 9.71 13.76
C ALA A 78 -14.32 10.80 13.07
N HIS A 79 -13.68 11.69 13.85
CA HIS A 79 -12.77 12.70 13.28
C HIS A 79 -11.52 12.07 12.65
N TYR A 80 -10.96 11.05 13.31
CA TYR A 80 -9.88 10.25 12.78
C TYR A 80 -10.32 9.55 11.51
N ASP A 81 -11.50 8.95 11.44
CA ASP A 81 -12.05 8.26 10.27
C ASP A 81 -12.30 9.22 9.11
N VAL A 82 -12.74 10.45 9.37
CA VAL A 82 -12.86 11.51 8.35
C VAL A 82 -11.49 11.91 7.80
N ASN A 83 -10.47 11.99 8.66
CA ASN A 83 -9.09 12.30 8.25
C ASN A 83 -8.34 11.07 7.72
N HIS A 84 -8.74 9.85 8.08
CA HIS A 84 -8.16 8.58 7.67
C HIS A 84 -8.71 8.18 6.28
N THR A 85 -10.01 8.42 6.05
CA THR A 85 -10.56 8.50 4.70
C THR A 85 -9.97 9.67 3.91
N GLY A 86 -9.52 10.73 4.59
CA GLY A 86 -8.76 11.86 4.06
C GLY A 86 -7.32 11.54 3.64
N ILE A 87 -6.53 10.80 4.42
CA ILE A 87 -5.16 10.39 4.09
C ILE A 87 -5.16 9.41 2.91
N ARG A 88 -6.23 8.60 2.77
CA ARG A 88 -6.52 7.79 1.56
C ARG A 88 -6.96 8.63 0.35
N ARG A 89 -7.52 9.83 0.57
CA ARG A 89 -7.99 10.80 -0.44
C ARG A 89 -6.91 11.84 -0.80
N GLU A 90 -5.93 12.09 0.06
CA GLU A 90 -4.93 13.16 -0.04
C GLU A 90 -3.62 12.76 -0.71
N ARG A 91 -3.48 11.51 -1.19
CA ARG A 91 -2.44 11.21 -2.19
C ARG A 91 -2.77 11.77 -3.58
N TRP A 92 -4.05 12.09 -3.86
CA TRP A 92 -4.49 12.66 -5.13
C TRP A 92 -5.01 14.11 -5.05
N ARG A 93 -5.18 14.68 -3.85
CA ARG A 93 -5.41 16.13 -3.71
C ARG A 93 -4.17 16.95 -4.16
N PHE A 94 -2.99 16.32 -4.28
CA PHE A 94 -1.79 16.93 -4.87
C PHE A 94 -1.81 17.05 -6.40
N VAL A 95 -2.75 16.43 -7.13
CA VAL A 95 -2.81 16.47 -8.60
C VAL A 95 -3.58 17.69 -9.15
N ALA A 96 -4.29 18.44 -8.29
CA ALA A 96 -4.98 19.66 -8.73
C ALA A 96 -4.09 20.91 -8.78
N GLU A 97 -2.90 20.90 -8.14
CA GLU A 97 -2.06 22.11 -7.98
C GLU A 97 -0.56 21.94 -8.30
N GLY A 98 -0.08 20.75 -8.69
CA GLY A 98 1.36 20.50 -8.96
C GLY A 98 1.64 19.69 -10.23
N ALA A 99 2.82 19.89 -10.82
CA ALA A 99 3.29 19.10 -11.96
C ALA A 99 3.58 17.65 -11.52
N PRO A 100 3.15 16.63 -12.27
CA PRO A 100 3.40 15.22 -11.95
C PRO A 100 4.91 14.95 -11.84
N THR A 101 5.31 14.34 -10.73
CA THR A 101 6.69 13.93 -10.46
C THR A 101 7.02 12.63 -11.19
N ALA A 102 8.31 12.30 -11.34
CA ALA A 102 8.73 11.01 -11.90
C ALA A 102 8.16 9.80 -11.11
N GLY A 103 7.90 9.97 -9.81
CA GLY A 103 7.29 8.95 -8.95
C GLY A 103 5.84 8.65 -9.29
N ASP A 104 5.08 9.65 -9.75
CA ASP A 104 3.66 9.49 -10.08
C ASP A 104 3.46 8.59 -11.32
N TYR A 105 4.34 8.72 -12.31
CA TYR A 105 4.31 7.85 -13.51
C TYR A 105 4.65 6.40 -13.18
N VAL A 106 5.63 6.18 -12.31
CA VAL A 106 6.05 4.83 -11.87
C VAL A 106 4.96 4.19 -11.03
N ALA A 107 4.37 4.93 -10.10
CA ALA A 107 3.24 4.45 -9.30
C ALA A 107 2.06 4.07 -10.19
N GLU A 108 1.70 4.91 -11.16
CA GLU A 108 0.60 4.64 -12.08
C GLU A 108 0.90 3.46 -13.03
N GLN A 109 2.16 3.28 -13.43
CA GLN A 109 2.58 2.09 -14.17
C GLN A 109 2.42 0.82 -13.34
N GLN A 110 2.78 0.87 -12.05
CA GLN A 110 2.62 -0.26 -11.15
C GLN A 110 1.15 -0.63 -10.96
N VAL A 111 0.25 0.36 -10.82
CA VAL A 111 -1.21 0.12 -10.74
C VAL A 111 -1.70 -0.64 -11.96
N ARG A 112 -1.31 -0.23 -13.17
CA ARG A 112 -1.67 -0.95 -14.40
C ARG A 112 -1.18 -2.39 -14.41
N LEU A 113 0.04 -2.64 -13.98
CA LEU A 113 0.62 -4.00 -13.91
C LEU A 113 -0.14 -4.88 -12.92
N VAL A 114 -0.48 -4.35 -11.73
CA VAL A 114 -1.26 -5.08 -10.72
C VAL A 114 -2.66 -5.41 -11.24
N VAL A 115 -3.34 -4.46 -11.90
CA VAL A 115 -4.64 -4.71 -12.53
C VAL A 115 -4.55 -5.86 -13.55
N LEU A 116 -3.53 -5.85 -14.42
CA LEU A 116 -3.32 -6.93 -15.38
C LEU A 116 -3.02 -8.27 -14.69
N GLU A 117 -2.22 -8.28 -13.62
CA GLU A 117 -1.90 -9.50 -12.87
C GLU A 117 -3.13 -10.13 -12.19
N ILE A 118 -4.01 -9.31 -11.60
CA ILE A 118 -5.26 -9.77 -11.00
C ILE A 118 -6.17 -10.36 -12.08
N LEU A 119 -6.34 -9.66 -13.22
CA LEU A 119 -7.18 -10.12 -14.33
C LEU A 119 -6.61 -11.39 -14.99
N TYR A 120 -5.28 -11.49 -15.13
CA TYR A 120 -4.60 -12.71 -15.59
C TYR A 120 -4.91 -13.89 -14.66
N SER A 121 -4.72 -13.69 -13.35
CA SER A 121 -4.97 -14.72 -12.35
C SER A 121 -6.43 -15.17 -12.38
N ARG A 122 -7.37 -14.22 -12.44
CA ARG A 122 -8.81 -14.51 -12.54
C ARG A 122 -9.15 -15.30 -13.80
N ARG A 123 -8.62 -14.92 -14.96
CA ARG A 123 -8.88 -15.63 -16.22
C ARG A 123 -8.33 -17.05 -16.22
N ARG A 124 -7.22 -17.29 -15.50
CA ARG A 124 -6.61 -18.61 -15.33
C ARG A 124 -7.38 -19.50 -14.35
N THR A 125 -7.91 -18.93 -13.27
CA THR A 125 -8.61 -19.70 -12.22
C THR A 125 -10.10 -19.87 -12.50
N GLU A 126 -10.74 -18.90 -13.15
CA GLU A 126 -12.18 -18.87 -13.43
C GLU A 126 -12.47 -18.58 -14.92
N PRO A 127 -12.12 -19.49 -15.84
CA PRO A 127 -12.20 -19.24 -17.28
C PRO A 127 -13.63 -18.95 -17.78
N HIS A 128 -14.66 -19.42 -17.08
CA HIS A 128 -16.06 -19.17 -17.42
C HIS A 128 -16.62 -17.85 -16.88
N LYS A 129 -15.92 -17.22 -15.93
CA LYS A 129 -16.27 -15.91 -15.33
C LYS A 129 -15.02 -15.04 -15.13
N PRO A 130 -14.30 -14.69 -16.22
CA PRO A 130 -13.02 -14.00 -16.11
C PRO A 130 -13.15 -12.50 -15.81
N GLY A 131 -14.37 -11.96 -15.77
CA GLY A 131 -14.65 -10.54 -15.57
C GLY A 131 -14.56 -10.09 -14.12
N LEU A 132 -13.99 -8.91 -13.91
CA LEU A 132 -13.95 -8.21 -12.62
C LEU A 132 -14.49 -6.80 -12.75
N SER A 133 -15.36 -6.36 -11.84
CA SER A 133 -15.79 -4.96 -11.84
C SER A 133 -14.66 -4.04 -11.37
N LEU A 134 -14.76 -2.76 -11.67
CA LEU A 134 -13.79 -1.77 -11.19
C LEU A 134 -13.81 -1.66 -9.65
N LEU A 135 -14.97 -1.87 -9.03
CA LEU A 135 -15.13 -1.90 -7.58
C LEU A 135 -14.42 -3.11 -6.96
N ASP A 136 -14.61 -4.30 -7.53
CA ASP A 136 -13.92 -5.52 -7.06
C ASP A 136 -12.39 -5.37 -7.13
N LEU A 137 -11.89 -4.74 -8.22
CA LEU A 137 -10.46 -4.46 -8.36
C LEU A 137 -9.96 -3.47 -7.31
N ALA A 138 -10.72 -2.41 -7.04
CA ALA A 138 -10.40 -1.43 -6.01
C ALA A 138 -10.33 -2.07 -4.62
N GLU A 139 -11.31 -2.93 -4.29
CA GLU A 139 -11.35 -3.70 -3.04
C GLU A 139 -10.15 -4.66 -2.91
N LEU A 140 -9.85 -5.44 -3.96
CA LEU A 140 -8.72 -6.38 -3.97
C LEU A 140 -7.37 -5.69 -3.83
N MET A 141 -7.22 -4.50 -4.41
CA MET A 141 -5.98 -3.72 -4.35
C MET A 141 -5.90 -2.84 -3.09
N GLY A 142 -6.98 -2.76 -2.30
CA GLY A 142 -7.09 -1.83 -1.17
C GLY A 142 -6.91 -0.37 -1.58
N GLN A 143 -7.19 -0.03 -2.84
CA GLN A 143 -7.07 1.31 -3.41
C GLN A 143 -8.46 1.93 -3.61
N PRO A 144 -8.63 3.26 -3.47
CA PRO A 144 -9.89 3.90 -3.82
C PRO A 144 -10.23 3.75 -5.31
N LEU A 145 -11.52 3.67 -5.64
CA LEU A 145 -12.01 3.48 -7.01
C LEU A 145 -11.43 4.50 -8.01
N GLU A 146 -11.33 5.76 -7.57
CA GLU A 146 -10.78 6.89 -8.33
C GLU A 146 -9.35 6.62 -8.82
N HIS A 147 -8.55 5.84 -8.07
CA HIS A 147 -7.17 5.50 -8.45
C HIS A 147 -7.12 4.56 -9.67
N LEU A 148 -8.21 3.86 -9.97
CA LEU A 148 -8.29 2.93 -11.09
C LEU A 148 -8.96 3.54 -12.31
N GLU A 149 -9.50 4.75 -12.25
CA GLU A 149 -10.20 5.37 -13.38
C GLU A 149 -9.26 5.58 -14.57
N PHE A 150 -8.12 6.26 -14.35
CA PHE A 150 -7.13 6.48 -15.40
C PHE A 150 -6.51 5.17 -15.89
N SER A 151 -6.06 4.31 -14.97
CA SER A 151 -5.50 3.01 -15.31
C SER A 151 -6.45 2.16 -16.14
N SER A 152 -7.73 2.07 -15.75
CA SER A 152 -8.72 1.28 -16.50
C SER A 152 -9.02 1.89 -17.87
N TRP A 153 -9.16 3.21 -17.96
CA TRP A 153 -9.31 3.91 -19.24
C TRP A 153 -8.12 3.63 -20.18
N TYR A 154 -6.90 3.77 -19.68
CA TYR A 154 -5.68 3.55 -20.44
C TYR A 154 -5.59 2.11 -20.96
N LEU A 155 -5.80 1.13 -20.08
CA LEU A 155 -5.72 -0.29 -20.43
C LEU A 155 -6.77 -0.68 -21.48
N VAL A 156 -7.98 -0.11 -21.39
CA VAL A 156 -9.04 -0.30 -22.40
C VAL A 156 -8.65 0.35 -23.74
N MET A 157 -8.18 1.59 -23.73
CA MET A 157 -7.76 2.29 -24.95
C MET A 157 -6.58 1.60 -25.65
N LYS A 158 -5.68 1.00 -24.87
CA LYS A 158 -4.56 0.20 -25.39
C LYS A 158 -4.94 -1.22 -25.78
N LYS A 159 -6.21 -1.62 -25.61
CA LYS A 159 -6.76 -2.95 -25.92
C LYS A 159 -6.11 -4.09 -25.13
N LEU A 160 -5.45 -3.77 -24.00
CA LEU A 160 -4.88 -4.76 -23.09
C LEU A 160 -5.97 -5.37 -22.20
N VAL A 161 -7.07 -4.65 -22.02
CA VAL A 161 -8.26 -5.07 -21.29
C VAL A 161 -9.48 -4.68 -22.12
N VAL A 162 -10.55 -5.48 -22.04
CA VAL A 162 -11.87 -5.14 -22.60
C VAL A 162 -12.90 -5.02 -21.49
N ARG A 163 -13.88 -4.13 -21.69
CA ARG A 163 -15.05 -4.00 -20.82
C ARG A 163 -16.24 -4.71 -21.47
N ASN A 164 -16.90 -5.61 -20.73
CA ASN A 164 -18.11 -6.29 -21.20
C ASN A 164 -19.39 -5.48 -20.88
N ASP A 165 -20.54 -6.00 -21.30
CA ASP A 165 -21.85 -5.36 -21.11
C ASP A 165 -22.23 -5.18 -19.64
N GLN A 166 -21.64 -5.99 -18.75
CA GLN A 166 -21.80 -5.88 -17.29
C GLN A 166 -20.81 -4.89 -16.65
N SER A 167 -20.13 -4.07 -17.45
CA SER A 167 -19.10 -3.13 -17.00
C SER A 167 -17.90 -3.79 -16.31
N GLN A 168 -17.68 -5.09 -16.51
CA GLN A 168 -16.54 -5.82 -15.98
C GLN A 168 -15.37 -5.80 -16.96
N LEU A 169 -14.17 -5.70 -16.41
CA LEU A 169 -12.90 -5.75 -17.10
C LEU A 169 -12.41 -7.18 -17.27
N GLN A 170 -11.87 -7.51 -18.44
CA GLN A 170 -11.24 -8.79 -18.77
C GLN A 170 -9.94 -8.55 -19.53
N ILE A 171 -8.87 -9.25 -19.15
CA ILE A 171 -7.59 -9.19 -19.87
C ILE A 171 -7.71 -9.81 -21.26
N THR A 172 -7.10 -9.18 -22.27
CA THR A 172 -7.01 -9.69 -23.65
C THR A 172 -5.74 -10.52 -23.85
N ALA A 173 -5.59 -11.18 -25.00
CA ALA A 173 -4.33 -11.85 -25.34
C ALA A 173 -3.16 -10.85 -25.36
N ASP A 174 -3.33 -9.68 -25.99
CA ASP A 174 -2.33 -8.61 -25.98
C ASP A 174 -1.98 -8.14 -24.55
N GLY A 175 -2.98 -8.10 -23.66
CA GLY A 175 -2.76 -7.78 -22.25
C GLY A 175 -1.92 -8.83 -21.51
N VAL A 176 -2.11 -10.11 -21.84
CA VAL A 176 -1.30 -11.21 -21.32
C VAL A 176 0.14 -11.08 -21.81
N ASP A 177 0.34 -10.91 -23.12
CA ASP A 177 1.67 -10.77 -23.72
C ASP A 177 2.43 -9.58 -23.14
N TYR A 178 1.75 -8.43 -22.99
CA TYR A 178 2.31 -7.23 -22.36
C TYR A 178 2.78 -7.50 -20.92
N LEU A 179 1.96 -8.18 -20.12
CA LEU A 179 2.29 -8.50 -18.73
C LEU A 179 3.48 -9.47 -18.63
N GLU A 180 3.49 -10.51 -19.45
CA GLU A 180 4.57 -11.51 -19.47
C GLU A 180 5.91 -10.93 -19.94
N GLU A 181 5.88 -10.03 -20.92
CA GLU A 181 7.07 -9.30 -21.38
C GLU A 181 7.63 -8.37 -20.28
N HIS A 182 6.77 -7.64 -19.57
CA HIS A 182 7.18 -6.76 -18.47
C HIS A 182 7.85 -7.55 -17.33
N ARG A 183 7.27 -8.69 -16.92
CA ARG A 183 7.89 -9.56 -15.89
C ARG A 183 9.24 -10.12 -16.33
N ARG A 184 9.40 -10.46 -17.61
CA ARG A 184 10.68 -10.96 -18.16
C ARG A 184 11.76 -9.88 -18.08
N ASN A 185 11.40 -8.63 -18.35
CA ASN A 185 12.31 -7.48 -18.36
C ASN A 185 12.67 -6.97 -16.95
N GLU A 186 11.83 -7.24 -15.94
CA GLU A 186 12.15 -6.98 -14.52
C GLU A 186 13.01 -8.10 -13.89
N SER A 187 12.97 -9.31 -14.46
CA SER A 187 13.71 -10.50 -13.99
C SER A 187 15.22 -10.63 -14.34
N PRO A 188 15.95 -9.71 -15.00
CA PRO A 188 17.40 -9.90 -15.22
C PRO A 188 18.24 -9.86 -13.94
N ARG A 189 17.70 -9.36 -12.82
CA ARG A 189 18.43 -9.27 -11.54
C ARG A 189 18.43 -10.55 -10.70
N LEU A 190 17.62 -11.55 -11.03
CA LEU A 190 17.56 -12.84 -10.32
C LEU A 190 18.49 -13.93 -10.90
N ARG A 191 19.35 -13.59 -11.87
CA ARG A 191 20.33 -14.53 -12.46
C ARG A 191 21.76 -14.40 -11.92
N LEU A 192 21.98 -13.57 -10.90
CA LEU A 192 23.33 -13.32 -10.35
C LEU A 192 23.66 -14.06 -9.04
N THR A 193 22.79 -14.96 -8.55
CA THR A 193 23.06 -15.76 -7.34
C THR A 193 23.36 -17.24 -7.57
N GLU A 194 23.39 -17.73 -8.82
CA GLU A 194 23.65 -19.16 -9.11
C GLU A 194 24.98 -19.44 -9.85
N ARG A 195 25.99 -18.57 -9.72
CA ARG A 195 27.31 -18.81 -10.36
C ARG A 195 28.54 -18.80 -9.45
N THR A 196 28.38 -18.90 -8.13
CA THR A 196 29.54 -18.91 -7.19
C THR A 196 29.73 -20.23 -6.42
N THR A 197 29.04 -21.31 -6.78
CA THR A 197 29.21 -22.61 -6.09
C THR A 197 29.41 -23.78 -7.04
N LEU A 198 30.36 -23.71 -7.98
CA LEU A 198 30.95 -24.90 -8.60
C LEU A 198 32.28 -24.52 -9.24
N GLY A 199 33.34 -24.61 -8.44
CA GLY A 199 34.71 -24.28 -8.87
C GLY A 199 35.73 -24.49 -7.76
N SER A 200 35.65 -25.61 -7.04
CA SER A 200 36.75 -26.14 -6.26
C SER A 200 36.88 -27.61 -6.60
N HIS A 201 37.83 -27.93 -7.47
CA HIS A 201 38.71 -29.10 -7.42
C HIS A 201 39.76 -29.00 -8.54
#